data_AF-A0A432R2S2-F1
#
_entry.id   AF-A0A432R2S2-F1
#
_cell.length_a   1.000
_cell.length_b   1.000
_cell.length_c   1.000
_cell.angle_alpha   90.00
_cell.angle_beta   90.00
_cell.angle_gamma   90.00
#
_symmetry.space_group_name_H-M   'P 1'
#
loop_
_entity.id
_entity.type
_entity.pdbx_description
1 polymer ?
#
loop_
_entity_poly.entity_id
_entity_poly.type
_entity_poly.pdbx_seq_one_letter_code
_entity_poly.pdbx_strand_id
1 'polypeptide(L)'
;MMQSHQPKSPIQLSMPKKLWIPYLILLGVTLGVGLCAGVFAAPVIFHADDLLGGGLLSHYQEGLIMTQIFLKMNWLVNITCALILVVEGYHFLRFYRDQITFYSAFVTVWTGFIFTLYYTPQIVEFQRQGESIVENELFQKAHLMSEWDFKIFVVALTILLGRYLYRKIV
;
A
#
# COMPACT_ATOMS: atom_id res chain seq x y z
N MET A 1 45.37 -4.78 -33.98
CA MET A 1 44.03 -4.32 -33.53
C MET A 1 43.20 -5.54 -33.16
N MET A 2 43.06 -5.80 -31.86
CA MET A 2 42.02 -6.69 -31.32
C MET A 2 41.78 -6.23 -29.88
N GLN A 3 40.77 -5.39 -29.69
CA GLN A 3 40.28 -5.09 -28.36
C GLN A 3 39.56 -6.34 -27.86
N SER A 4 40.16 -7.00 -26.87
CA SER A 4 39.55 -8.10 -26.14
C SER A 4 38.22 -7.63 -25.57
N HIS A 5 37.13 -8.28 -25.95
CA HIS A 5 35.82 -8.12 -25.34
C HIS A 5 35.94 -8.52 -23.86
N GLN A 6 36.06 -7.53 -22.98
CA GLN A 6 35.98 -7.75 -21.54
C GLN A 6 34.57 -8.28 -21.22
N PRO A 7 34.42 -9.41 -20.50
CA PRO A 7 33.11 -9.90 -20.12
C PRO A 7 32.43 -8.86 -19.24
N LYS A 8 31.14 -8.60 -19.50
CA LYS A 8 30.33 -7.69 -18.68
C LYS A 8 30.44 -8.12 -17.21
N SER A 9 30.89 -7.18 -16.38
CA SER A 9 30.99 -7.28 -14.92
C SER A 9 29.80 -8.05 -14.33
N PRO A 10 29.99 -8.91 -13.31
CA PRO A 10 28.89 -9.55 -12.62
C PRO A 10 27.95 -8.47 -12.10
N ILE A 11 26.73 -8.56 -12.59
CA ILE A 11 25.48 -8.00 -12.10
C ILE A 11 25.57 -7.62 -10.61
N GLN A 12 25.76 -6.33 -10.32
CA GLN A 12 26.05 -5.83 -8.99
C GLN A 12 24.75 -5.34 -8.35
N LEU A 13 24.15 -6.19 -7.51
CA LEU A 13 22.95 -5.82 -6.74
C LEU A 13 23.18 -4.51 -5.98
N SER A 14 22.23 -3.58 -6.07
CA SER A 14 22.32 -2.29 -5.38
C SER A 14 22.36 -2.42 -3.85
N MET A 15 21.88 -3.55 -3.30
CA MET A 15 21.94 -3.88 -1.87
C MET A 15 22.34 -5.35 -1.62
N PRO A 16 22.94 -5.67 -0.46
CA PRO A 16 23.25 -7.04 -0.06
C PRO A 16 21.99 -7.92 -0.05
N LYS A 17 22.11 -9.17 -0.55
CA LYS A 17 20.99 -10.13 -0.62
C LYS A 17 20.23 -10.29 0.70
N LYS A 18 20.94 -10.24 1.83
CA LYS A 18 20.40 -10.36 3.19
C LYS A 18 19.41 -9.24 3.56
N LEU A 19 19.56 -8.05 2.99
CA LEU A 19 18.64 -6.92 3.18
C LEU A 19 17.60 -6.86 2.06
N TRP A 20 17.99 -7.26 0.87
CA TRP A 20 17.19 -7.17 -0.34
C TRP A 20 16.02 -8.16 -0.40
N ILE A 21 16.19 -9.37 0.14
CA ILE A 21 15.12 -10.37 0.16
C ILE A 21 14.03 -9.96 1.16
N PRO A 22 14.33 -9.66 2.44
CA PRO A 22 13.32 -9.20 3.40
C PRO A 22 12.57 -7.95 2.92
N TYR A 23 13.25 -7.01 2.27
CA TYR A 23 12.60 -5.82 1.72
C TYR A 23 11.52 -6.17 0.69
N LEU A 24 11.81 -7.06 -0.27
CA LEU A 24 10.79 -7.48 -1.22
C LEU A 24 9.66 -8.30 -0.61
N ILE A 25 9.97 -9.13 0.38
CA ILE A 25 8.94 -9.86 1.13
C ILE A 25 8.01 -8.85 1.80
N LEU A 26 8.54 -7.79 2.42
CA LEU A 26 7.72 -6.75 3.04
C LEU A 26 6.82 -6.04 2.03
N LEU A 27 7.36 -5.64 0.87
CA LEU A 27 6.56 -5.03 -0.20
C LEU A 27 5.43 -5.97 -0.66
N GLY A 28 5.76 -7.25 -0.87
CA GLY A 28 4.80 -8.28 -1.29
C GLY A 28 3.73 -8.58 -0.23
N VAL A 29 4.11 -8.66 1.05
CA VAL A 29 3.18 -8.85 2.17
C VAL A 29 2.25 -7.64 2.29
N THR A 30 2.77 -6.43 2.18
CA THR A 30 1.95 -5.20 2.22
C THR A 30 0.94 -5.17 1.08
N LEU A 31 1.38 -5.51 -0.14
CA LEU A 31 0.50 -5.62 -1.29
C LEU A 31 -0.57 -6.70 -1.09
N GLY A 32 -0.17 -7.89 -0.63
CA GLY A 32 -1.08 -9.02 -0.41
C GLY A 32 -2.12 -8.73 0.66
N VAL A 33 -1.74 -8.12 1.78
CA VAL A 33 -2.67 -7.70 2.83
C VAL A 33 -3.62 -6.62 2.30
N GLY A 34 -3.10 -5.65 1.55
CA GLY A 34 -3.94 -4.59 0.97
C GLY A 34 -4.97 -5.11 -0.03
N LEU A 35 -4.57 -6.04 -0.91
CA LEU A 35 -5.48 -6.72 -1.82
C LEU A 35 -6.48 -7.59 -1.06
N CYS A 36 -6.06 -8.27 0.01
CA CYS A 36 -6.96 -9.08 0.81
C CYS A 36 -8.04 -8.23 1.50
N ALA A 37 -7.66 -7.08 2.06
CA ALA A 37 -8.60 -6.14 2.65
C ALA A 37 -9.61 -5.63 1.60
N GLY A 38 -9.13 -5.18 0.44
CA GLY A 38 -10.01 -4.58 -0.59
C GLY A 38 -10.84 -5.60 -1.38
N VAL A 39 -10.23 -6.67 -1.89
CA VAL A 39 -10.86 -7.60 -2.82
C VAL A 39 -11.65 -8.69 -2.11
N PHE A 40 -11.20 -9.14 -0.93
CA PHE A 40 -11.84 -10.24 -0.21
C PHE A 40 -12.64 -9.76 1.01
N ALA A 41 -12.02 -8.99 1.90
CA ALA A 41 -12.66 -8.61 3.15
C ALA A 41 -13.82 -7.63 2.95
N ALA A 42 -13.65 -6.59 2.13
CA ALA A 42 -14.70 -5.58 1.94
C ALA A 42 -16.01 -6.17 1.39
N PRO A 43 -16.04 -6.98 0.31
CA PRO A 43 -17.29 -7.58 -0.16
C PRO A 43 -17.94 -8.52 0.87
N VAL A 44 -17.14 -9.29 1.62
CA VAL A 44 -17.66 -10.20 2.64
C VAL A 44 -18.26 -9.43 3.82
N ILE A 45 -17.66 -8.32 4.22
CA ILE A 45 -18.13 -7.50 5.35
C ILE A 45 -19.39 -6.73 4.99
N PHE A 46 -19.45 -6.10 3.80
CA PHE A 46 -20.60 -5.30 3.37
C PHE A 46 -21.79 -6.11 2.83
N HIS A 47 -21.64 -7.44 2.70
CA HIS A 47 -22.74 -8.38 2.41
C HIS A 47 -22.88 -9.41 3.54
N ALA A 48 -22.36 -9.09 4.74
CA ALA A 48 -22.43 -10.00 5.87
C ALA A 48 -23.89 -10.19 6.32
N ASP A 49 -24.73 -9.16 6.21
CA ASP A 49 -26.15 -9.25 6.58
C ASP A 49 -26.90 -10.28 5.73
N ASP A 50 -26.67 -10.27 4.40
CA ASP A 50 -27.23 -11.26 3.47
C ASP A 50 -26.79 -12.70 3.81
N LEU A 51 -25.53 -12.86 4.23
CA LEU A 51 -24.96 -14.16 4.59
C LEU A 51 -25.51 -14.72 5.91
N LEU A 52 -25.83 -13.83 6.87
CA LEU A 52 -26.20 -14.21 8.24
C LEU A 52 -27.72 -14.27 8.48
N GLY A 53 -28.53 -13.96 7.47
CA GLY A 53 -30.00 -14.11 7.53
C GLY A 53 -30.76 -12.80 7.74
N GLY A 54 -30.13 -11.65 7.51
CA GLY A 54 -30.76 -10.32 7.46
C GLY A 54 -31.04 -9.66 8.81
N GLY A 55 -30.85 -8.34 8.90
CA GLY A 55 -31.19 -7.51 10.05
C GLY A 55 -30.25 -7.62 11.26
N LEU A 56 -29.06 -8.21 11.08
CA LEU A 56 -28.04 -8.38 12.13
C LEU A 56 -27.02 -7.24 12.16
N LEU A 57 -26.64 -6.73 10.99
CA LEU A 57 -25.66 -5.66 10.86
C LEU A 57 -26.21 -4.53 9.99
N SER A 58 -26.15 -3.30 10.49
CA SER A 58 -26.35 -2.12 9.63
C SER A 58 -25.09 -1.81 8.83
N HIS A 59 -25.24 -1.13 7.69
CA HIS A 59 -24.09 -0.67 6.88
C HIS A 59 -23.07 0.16 7.67
N TYR A 60 -23.54 0.90 8.68
CA TYR A 60 -22.65 1.61 9.59
C TYR A 60 -21.79 0.65 10.43
N GLN A 61 -22.40 -0.42 10.98
CA GLN A 61 -21.68 -1.43 11.76
C GLN A 61 -20.67 -2.22 10.91
N GLU A 62 -21.04 -2.55 9.67
CA GLU A 62 -20.11 -3.14 8.69
C GLU A 62 -18.91 -2.22 8.43
N GLY A 63 -19.17 -0.92 8.26
CA GLY A 63 -18.14 0.12 8.13
C GLY A 63 -17.20 0.21 9.34
N LEU A 64 -17.71 0.04 10.57
CA LEU A 64 -16.87 -0.01 11.77
C LEU A 64 -15.92 -1.21 11.76
N ILE A 65 -16.41 -2.38 11.34
CA ILE A 65 -15.59 -3.59 11.23
C ILE A 65 -14.48 -3.37 10.18
N MET A 66 -14.83 -2.80 9.02
CA MET A 66 -13.86 -2.52 7.96
C MET A 66 -12.77 -1.54 8.41
N THR A 67 -13.16 -0.46 9.12
CA THR A 67 -12.20 0.49 9.71
C THR A 67 -11.22 -0.21 10.66
N GLN A 68 -11.67 -1.19 11.45
CA GLN A 68 -10.78 -1.94 12.36
C GLN A 68 -9.74 -2.80 11.65
N ILE A 69 -10.04 -3.28 10.44
CA ILE A 69 -9.08 -3.96 9.57
C ILE A 69 -8.06 -2.96 9.05
N PHE A 70 -8.52 -1.81 8.54
CA PHE A 70 -7.64 -0.77 8.03
C PHE A 70 -6.71 -0.20 9.11
N LEU A 71 -7.19 0.03 10.34
CA LEU A 71 -6.35 0.49 11.45
C LEU A 71 -5.19 -0.48 11.76
N LYS A 72 -5.40 -1.80 11.64
CA LYS A 72 -4.34 -2.80 11.83
C LYS A 72 -3.40 -2.83 10.64
N MET A 73 -3.93 -2.72 9.42
CA MET A 73 -3.16 -2.64 8.19
C MET A 73 -2.29 -1.37 8.14
N ASN A 74 -2.74 -0.25 8.71
CA ASN A 74 -2.03 1.02 8.69
C ASN A 74 -0.65 0.93 9.35
N TRP A 75 -0.49 0.09 10.39
CA TRP A 75 0.81 -0.18 10.98
C TRP A 75 1.79 -0.78 9.96
N LEU A 76 1.33 -1.77 9.20
CA LEU A 76 2.12 -2.40 8.15
C LEU A 76 2.44 -1.40 7.02
N VAL A 77 1.46 -0.63 6.55
CA VAL A 77 1.65 0.38 5.50
C VAL A 77 2.66 1.45 5.95
N ASN A 78 2.56 1.95 7.18
CA ASN A 78 3.49 2.95 7.71
C ASN A 78 4.92 2.43 7.81
N ILE A 79 5.11 1.20 8.31
CA ILE A 79 6.42 0.54 8.37
C ILE A 79 7.00 0.38 6.97
N THR A 80 6.19 -0.06 6.01
CA THR A 80 6.60 -0.21 4.62
C THR A 80 6.98 1.12 3.98
N CYS A 81 6.19 2.17 4.15
CA CYS A 81 6.50 3.50 3.63
C CYS A 81 7.79 4.06 4.23
N ALA A 82 8.00 3.91 5.54
CA ALA A 82 9.24 4.31 6.19
C ALA A 82 10.46 3.56 5.62
N LEU A 83 10.34 2.26 5.39
CA LEU A 83 11.42 1.46 4.80
C LEU A 83 11.67 1.78 3.32
N ILE A 84 10.63 2.08 2.54
CA ILE A 84 10.79 2.58 1.16
C ILE A 84 11.61 3.88 1.18
N LEU A 85 11.29 4.84 2.06
CA LEU A 85 12.06 6.07 2.18
C LEU A 85 13.53 5.83 2.52
N VAL A 86 13.83 4.89 3.43
CA VAL A 86 15.22 4.53 3.77
C VAL A 86 15.95 3.92 2.58
N VAL A 87 15.31 3.00 1.85
CA VAL A 87 15.91 2.32 0.70
C VAL A 87 16.13 3.29 -0.47
N GLU A 88 15.11 4.06 -0.83
CA GLU A 88 15.22 5.06 -1.91
C GLU A 88 16.19 6.18 -1.54
N GLY A 89 16.20 6.63 -0.28
CA GLY A 89 17.18 7.59 0.21
C GLY A 89 18.61 7.08 0.07
N TYR A 90 18.85 5.80 0.38
CA TYR A 90 20.15 5.16 0.17
C TYR A 90 20.54 5.09 -1.32
N HIS A 91 19.61 4.72 -2.21
CA HIS A 91 19.86 4.68 -3.66
C HIS A 91 20.12 6.07 -4.24
N PHE A 92 19.39 7.08 -3.78
CA PHE A 92 19.56 8.48 -4.17
C PHE A 92 20.97 8.99 -3.83
N LEU A 93 21.45 8.72 -2.61
CA LEU A 93 22.81 9.11 -2.18
C LEU A 93 23.92 8.41 -2.98
N ARG A 94 23.65 7.24 -3.56
CA ARG A 94 24.59 6.50 -4.41
C ARG A 94 24.43 6.80 -5.90
N PHE A 95 23.65 7.82 -6.25
CA PHE A 95 23.37 8.22 -7.63
C PHE A 95 22.78 7.09 -8.50
N TYR A 96 22.15 6.09 -7.88
CA TYR A 96 21.42 5.06 -8.62
C TYR A 96 20.09 5.66 -9.08
N ARG A 97 19.96 5.92 -10.38
CA ARG A 97 18.80 6.60 -10.95
C ARG A 97 17.98 5.65 -11.82
N ASP A 98 16.93 5.09 -11.24
CA ASP A 98 15.81 4.54 -12.02
C ASP A 98 14.57 5.42 -11.81
N GLN A 99 14.14 6.08 -12.88
CA GLN A 99 12.99 6.98 -12.82
C GLN A 99 11.71 6.24 -12.43
N ILE A 100 11.52 5.01 -12.92
CA ILE A 100 10.33 4.21 -12.61
C ILE A 100 10.29 3.87 -11.12
N THR A 101 11.38 3.32 -10.56
CA THR A 101 11.49 3.08 -9.12
C THR A 101 11.25 4.36 -8.32
N PHE A 102 11.90 5.48 -8.68
CA PHE A 102 11.76 6.74 -7.94
C PHE A 102 10.31 7.25 -7.91
N TYR A 103 9.65 7.34 -9.06
CA TYR A 103 8.27 7.84 -9.12
C TYR A 103 7.28 6.88 -8.46
N SER A 104 7.42 5.58 -8.69
CA SER A 104 6.54 4.59 -8.05
C SER A 104 6.71 4.58 -6.53
N ALA A 105 7.95 4.64 -6.03
CA ALA A 105 8.22 4.74 -4.60
C ALA A 105 7.68 6.03 -3.99
N PHE A 106 7.87 7.17 -4.66
CA PHE A 106 7.31 8.45 -4.21
C PHE A 106 5.78 8.38 -4.10
N VAL A 107 5.10 7.91 -5.15
CA VAL A 107 3.63 7.79 -5.14
C VAL A 107 3.16 6.80 -4.07
N THR A 108 3.82 5.65 -3.92
CA THR A 108 3.50 4.67 -2.87
C THR A 108 3.62 5.27 -1.47
N VAL A 109 4.70 5.99 -1.17
CA VAL A 109 4.89 6.62 0.14
C VAL A 109 3.86 7.73 0.37
N TRP A 110 3.65 8.57 -0.64
CA TRP A 110 2.73 9.69 -0.57
C TRP A 110 1.30 9.23 -0.29
N THR A 111 0.77 8.34 -1.13
CA THR A 111 -0.58 7.78 -0.97
C THR A 111 -0.68 6.90 0.28
N GLY A 112 0.35 6.13 0.61
CA GLY A 112 0.41 5.35 1.84
C GLY A 112 0.22 6.22 3.08
N PHE A 113 0.95 7.33 3.19
CA PHE A 113 0.80 8.24 4.34
C PHE A 113 -0.49 9.06 4.31
N ILE A 114 -0.98 9.47 3.15
CA ILE A 114 -2.29 10.12 3.05
C ILE A 114 -3.39 9.16 3.56
N PHE A 115 -3.38 7.91 3.11
CA PHE A 115 -4.33 6.90 3.57
C PHE A 115 -4.27 6.70 5.09
N THR A 116 -3.07 6.49 5.63
CA THR A 116 -2.90 6.09 7.03
C THR A 116 -2.96 7.24 8.03
N LEU A 117 -2.44 8.42 7.68
CA LEU A 117 -2.28 9.57 8.58
C LEU A 117 -3.33 10.66 8.37
N TYR A 118 -4.02 10.67 7.23
CA TYR A 118 -5.05 11.66 6.93
C TYR A 118 -6.44 11.04 6.81
N TYR A 119 -6.67 10.14 5.85
CA TYR A 119 -8.02 9.60 5.60
C TYR A 119 -8.51 8.68 6.71
N THR A 120 -7.69 7.73 7.17
CA THR A 120 -8.15 6.78 8.19
C THR A 120 -8.55 7.48 9.51
N PRO A 121 -7.73 8.40 10.07
CA PRO A 121 -8.14 9.14 11.28
C PRO A 121 -9.39 9.98 11.06
N GLN A 122 -9.52 10.61 9.87
CA GLN A 122 -10.70 11.38 9.52
C GLN A 122 -11.98 10.52 9.47
N ILE A 123 -11.91 9.33 8.86
CA ILE A 123 -13.04 8.38 8.81
C ILE A 123 -13.42 7.91 10.20
N VAL A 124 -12.44 7.60 11.06
CA VAL A 124 -12.70 7.22 12.46
C VAL A 124 -13.42 8.33 13.21
N GLU A 125 -13.03 9.58 13.00
CA GLU A 125 -13.66 10.73 13.67
C GLU A 125 -15.09 10.97 13.16
N PHE A 126 -15.34 10.75 11.88
CA PHE A 126 -16.71 10.76 11.35
C PHE A 126 -17.56 9.65 11.96
N GLN A 127 -17.05 8.42 12.01
CA GLN A 127 -17.76 7.28 12.57
C GLN A 127 -18.11 7.48 14.06
N ARG A 128 -17.30 8.22 14.82
CA ARG A 128 -17.64 8.56 16.22
C ARG A 128 -18.92 9.37 16.40
N GLN A 129 -19.39 10.03 15.34
CA GLN A 129 -20.62 10.83 15.37
C GLN A 129 -21.90 9.98 15.30
N GLY A 130 -21.75 8.67 15.10
CA GLY A 130 -22.86 7.72 15.06
C GLY A 130 -23.39 7.46 13.64
N GLU A 131 -24.49 6.72 13.57
CA GLU A 131 -24.99 6.13 12.32
C GLU A 131 -25.49 7.15 11.28
N SER A 132 -25.96 8.32 11.71
CA SER A 132 -26.43 9.38 10.80
C SER A 132 -25.32 9.95 9.92
N ILE A 133 -24.05 9.67 10.20
CA ILE A 133 -22.93 10.16 9.41
C ILE A 133 -22.84 9.52 8.01
N VAL A 134 -23.45 8.34 7.82
CA VAL A 134 -23.43 7.62 6.53
C VAL A 134 -24.14 8.44 5.43
N GLU A 135 -25.11 9.27 5.81
CA GLU A 135 -25.84 10.16 4.91
C GLU A 135 -25.13 11.50 4.66
N ASN A 136 -24.07 11.80 5.41
CA ASN A 136 -23.37 13.07 5.31
C ASN A 136 -22.51 13.12 4.03
N GLU A 137 -22.71 14.15 3.21
CA GLU A 137 -21.96 14.31 1.95
C GLU A 137 -20.44 14.39 2.15
N LEU A 138 -19.98 15.00 3.24
CA LEU A 138 -18.55 15.14 3.52
C LEU A 138 -17.94 13.78 3.84
N PHE A 139 -18.66 12.95 4.60
CA PHE A 139 -18.24 11.57 4.87
C PHE A 139 -18.19 10.75 3.58
N GLN A 140 -19.22 10.78 2.75
CA GLN A 140 -19.24 10.03 1.50
C GLN A 140 -18.10 10.42 0.55
N LYS A 141 -17.83 11.73 0.44
CA LYS A 141 -16.69 12.25 -0.34
C LYS A 141 -15.36 11.78 0.26
N ALA A 142 -15.17 11.90 1.57
CA ALA A 142 -13.94 11.46 2.24
C ALA A 142 -13.71 9.94 2.08
N HIS A 143 -14.76 9.13 2.27
CA HIS A 143 -14.72 7.69 2.07
C HIS A 143 -14.33 7.34 0.64
N LEU A 144 -15.03 7.89 -0.37
CA LEU A 144 -14.74 7.62 -1.78
C LEU A 144 -13.31 8.04 -2.16
N MET A 145 -12.84 9.19 -1.69
CA MET A 145 -11.48 9.66 -1.97
C MET A 145 -10.43 8.77 -1.31
N SER A 146 -10.68 8.28 -0.10
CA SER A 146 -9.79 7.31 0.57
C SER A 146 -9.69 5.99 -0.19
N GLU A 147 -10.80 5.53 -0.79
CA GLU A 147 -10.82 4.31 -1.61
C GLU A 147 -9.99 4.48 -2.88
N TRP A 148 -10.11 5.62 -3.55
CA TRP A 148 -9.29 5.95 -4.73
C TRP A 148 -7.80 6.07 -4.38
N ASP A 149 -7.47 6.77 -3.29
CA ASP A 149 -6.10 6.89 -2.80
C ASP A 149 -5.49 5.51 -2.51
N PHE A 150 -6.25 4.62 -1.85
CA PHE A 150 -5.80 3.26 -1.58
C PHE A 150 -5.59 2.42 -2.86
N LYS A 151 -6.45 2.57 -3.88
CA LYS A 151 -6.25 1.93 -5.18
C LYS A 151 -4.97 2.41 -5.86
N ILE A 152 -4.70 3.72 -5.81
CA ILE A 152 -3.45 4.30 -6.35
C ILE A 152 -2.25 3.75 -5.58
N PHE A 153 -2.32 3.66 -4.26
CA PHE A 153 -1.29 3.04 -3.42
C PHE A 153 -0.97 1.60 -3.86
N VAL A 154 -2.00 0.76 -4.04
CA VAL A 154 -1.85 -0.64 -4.47
C VAL A 154 -1.21 -0.73 -5.85
N VAL A 155 -1.65 0.09 -6.81
CA VAL A 155 -1.09 0.11 -8.17
C VAL A 155 0.37 0.57 -8.15
N ALA A 156 0.69 1.67 -7.44
CA ALA A 156 2.05 2.18 -7.33
C ALA A 156 2.98 1.16 -6.65
N LEU A 157 2.53 0.52 -5.58
CA LEU A 157 3.28 -0.53 -4.87
C LEU A 157 3.51 -1.75 -5.76
N THR A 158 2.52 -2.13 -6.58
CA THR A 158 2.66 -3.20 -7.57
C THR A 158 3.71 -2.86 -8.61
N ILE A 159 3.70 -1.62 -9.14
CA ILE A 159 4.71 -1.16 -10.10
C ILE A 159 6.10 -1.16 -9.46
N LEU A 160 6.22 -0.67 -8.22
CA LEU A 160 7.49 -0.64 -7.48
C LEU A 160 8.05 -2.05 -7.26
N LEU A 161 7.23 -2.95 -6.69
CA LEU A 161 7.60 -4.34 -6.46
C LEU A 161 7.92 -5.04 -7.79
N GLY A 162 7.08 -4.88 -8.80
CA GLY A 162 7.27 -5.45 -10.13
C GLY A 162 8.55 -4.95 -10.78
N ARG A 163 8.87 -3.66 -10.64
CA ARG A 163 10.12 -3.08 -11.14
C ARG A 163 11.34 -3.70 -10.45
N TYR A 164 11.26 -3.90 -9.15
CA TYR A 164 12.33 -4.53 -8.38
C TYR A 164 12.49 -6.03 -8.63
N LEU A 165 11.40 -6.74 -8.90
CA LEU A 165 11.43 -8.14 -9.33
C LEU A 165 11.98 -8.28 -10.75
N TYR A 166 11.52 -7.44 -11.68
CA TYR A 166 12.02 -7.39 -13.06
C TYR A 166 13.53 -7.09 -13.10
N ARG A 167 13.99 -6.16 -12.25
CA ARG A 167 15.42 -5.85 -12.13
C ARG A 167 16.23 -6.89 -11.35
N LYS A 168 15.64 -7.95 -10.78
CA LYS A 168 16.39 -9.05 -10.13
C LYS A 168 16.79 -10.15 -11.11
N ILE A 169 17.82 -9.84 -11.92
CA ILE A 169 19.07 -10.56 -12.31
C ILE A 169 19.82 -9.51 -13.18
N VAL A 170 20.13 -8.30 -12.66
CA VAL A 170 21.12 -7.36 -13.25
C VAL A 170 21.91 -6.64 -12.15
#